data_AF-W2MTB4-F1
#
_entry.id   AF-W2MTB4-F1
#
_cell.length_a   1.000
_cell.length_b   1.000
_cell.length_c   1.000
_cell.angle_alpha   90.00
_cell.angle_beta   90.00
_cell.angle_gamma   90.00
#
_symmetry.space_group_name_H-M   'P 1'
#
loop_
_entity.id
_entity.type
_entity.pdbx_description
1 polymer ?
#
loop_
_entity_poly.entity_id
_entity_poly.type
_entity_poly.pdbx_seq_one_letter_code
_entity_poly.pdbx_strand_id
1 'polypeptide(L)'
;MSAPFGWSGSPPYYAAFGGAISWLVGRESPHSLTGGKNVDADPLFPYEWVDDHVLVEADTPGRLSVASAALRLAMMAVLGPRSNNEKMFSEWSTTAEALGLVFDMEQKTVSMPAAKLLKAQTRVNALGHRKDVSRHELECLLGSLRHVSTCLRSARPFFQRLHLACKRAHDAERYPSQTLFDST
;
A
#
# COMPACT_ATOMS: atom_id res chain seq x y z
N MET A 1 -23.15 -5.60 8.22
CA MET A 1 -22.12 -4.96 9.07
C MET A 1 -21.66 -3.71 8.33
N SER A 2 -21.74 -2.53 8.94
CA SER A 2 -21.43 -1.27 8.24
C SER A 2 -20.70 -0.31 9.18
N ALA A 3 -19.59 0.25 8.70
CA ALA A 3 -18.91 1.36 9.34
C ALA A 3 -19.09 2.61 8.46
N PRO A 4 -19.41 3.79 9.05
CA PRO A 4 -19.65 4.99 8.27
C PRO A 4 -18.36 5.56 7.66
N PHE A 5 -18.49 6.20 6.50
CA PHE A 5 -17.39 6.96 5.91
C PHE A 5 -16.98 8.11 6.84
N GLY A 6 -15.67 8.32 6.98
CA GLY A 6 -15.11 9.37 7.82
C GLY A 6 -14.98 9.04 9.31
N TRP A 7 -15.48 7.89 9.78
CA TRP A 7 -15.20 7.45 11.15
C TRP A 7 -13.78 6.89 11.27
N SER A 8 -13.02 7.40 12.23
CA SER A 8 -11.63 6.99 12.49
C SER A 8 -11.49 5.52 12.88
N GLY A 9 -12.57 4.91 13.39
CA GLY A 9 -12.63 3.47 13.68
C GLY A 9 -12.92 2.59 12.47
N SER A 10 -13.29 3.16 11.31
CA SER A 10 -13.66 2.36 10.14
C SER A 10 -12.49 1.50 9.62
N PRO A 11 -11.25 2.01 9.43
CA PRO A 11 -10.14 1.18 8.97
C PRO A 11 -9.82 -0.03 9.87
N PRO A 12 -9.61 0.11 11.19
CA PRO A 12 -9.35 -1.05 12.04
C PRO A 12 -10.56 -1.99 12.13
N TYR A 13 -11.78 -1.47 12.00
CA TYR A 13 -12.99 -2.31 11.92
C TYR A 13 -12.99 -3.18 10.64
N TYR A 14 -12.66 -2.60 9.49
CA TYR A 14 -12.56 -3.35 8.23
C TYR A 14 -11.39 -4.34 8.21
N ALA A 15 -10.27 -3.99 8.85
CA ALA A 15 -9.09 -4.86 8.94
C ALA A 15 -9.40 -6.21 9.60
N ALA A 16 -10.36 -6.28 10.53
CA ALA A 16 -10.79 -7.55 11.11
C ALA A 16 -11.38 -8.51 10.06
N PHE A 17 -12.15 -8.00 9.11
CA PHE A 17 -12.69 -8.79 8.00
C PHE A 17 -11.61 -9.15 6.99
N GLY A 18 -10.73 -8.21 6.65
CA GLY A 18 -9.58 -8.46 5.79
C GLY A 18 -8.73 -9.61 6.32
N GLY A 19 -8.41 -9.60 7.62
CA GLY A 19 -7.66 -10.68 8.27
C GLY A 19 -8.40 -12.02 8.27
N ALA A 20 -9.73 -12.03 8.48
CA ALA A 20 -10.52 -13.25 8.40
C ALA A 20 -10.54 -13.85 6.98
N ILE A 21 -10.63 -13.00 5.95
CA ILE A 21 -10.57 -13.42 4.55
C ILE A 21 -9.20 -14.02 4.23
N SER A 22 -8.11 -13.31 4.54
CA SER A 22 -6.75 -13.81 4.33
C SER A 22 -6.48 -15.11 5.06
N TRP A 23 -6.96 -15.24 6.30
CA TRP A 23 -6.83 -16.47 7.07
C TRP A 23 -7.52 -17.66 6.37
N LEU A 24 -8.70 -17.45 5.78
CA LEU A 24 -9.36 -18.50 4.99
C LEU A 24 -8.55 -18.83 3.72
N VAL A 25 -8.11 -17.82 2.97
CA VAL A 25 -7.34 -18.03 1.74
C VAL A 25 -6.04 -18.79 2.00
N GLY A 26 -5.29 -18.42 3.03
CA GLY A 26 -4.01 -19.05 3.37
C GLY A 26 -4.12 -20.46 3.94
N ARG A 27 -5.33 -20.95 4.17
CA ARG A 27 -5.58 -22.36 4.51
C ARG A 27 -5.92 -23.22 3.31
N GLU A 28 -6.19 -22.59 2.18
CA GLU A 28 -6.45 -23.29 0.94
C GLU A 28 -5.15 -23.55 0.16
N SER A 29 -5.20 -24.54 -0.71
CA SER A 29 -4.20 -24.89 -1.71
C SER A 29 -4.91 -25.41 -2.96
N PRO A 30 -4.20 -25.56 -4.09
CA PRO A 30 -4.78 -26.23 -5.25
C PRO A 30 -5.32 -27.63 -4.93
N HIS A 31 -4.65 -28.37 -4.04
CA HIS A 31 -5.10 -29.67 -3.57
C HIS A 31 -6.44 -29.59 -2.81
N SER A 32 -6.56 -28.71 -1.82
CA SER A 32 -7.78 -28.61 -0.99
C SER A 32 -9.00 -28.18 -1.81
N LEU A 33 -8.86 -27.14 -2.64
CA LEU A 33 -9.98 -26.57 -3.40
C LEU A 33 -10.41 -27.42 -4.59
N THR A 34 -9.53 -28.29 -5.10
CA THR A 34 -9.89 -29.22 -6.19
C THR A 34 -10.36 -30.59 -5.69
N GLY A 35 -10.46 -30.78 -4.37
CA GLY A 35 -10.83 -32.06 -3.77
C GLY A 35 -9.79 -33.16 -4.03
N GLY A 36 -8.51 -32.79 -4.04
CA GLY A 36 -7.37 -33.70 -4.21
C GLY A 36 -7.01 -34.04 -5.66
N LYS A 37 -7.62 -33.38 -6.66
CA LYS A 37 -7.27 -33.59 -8.07
C LYS A 37 -5.92 -32.98 -8.45
N ASN A 38 -5.57 -31.86 -7.83
CA ASN A 38 -4.23 -31.29 -7.92
C ASN A 38 -3.35 -31.86 -6.80
N VAL A 39 -2.10 -32.16 -7.11
CA VAL A 39 -1.11 -32.66 -6.14
C VAL A 39 -0.44 -31.54 -5.34
N ASP A 40 -0.50 -30.30 -5.82
CA ASP A 40 0.04 -29.13 -5.14
C ASP A 40 -0.77 -28.84 -3.87
N ALA A 41 -0.21 -29.25 -2.73
CA ALA A 41 -0.77 -29.03 -1.41
C ALA A 41 -0.18 -27.81 -0.70
N ASP A 42 0.71 -27.07 -1.35
CA ASP A 42 1.36 -25.90 -0.74
C ASP A 42 0.31 -24.80 -0.53
N PRO A 43 0.18 -24.27 0.70
CA PRO A 43 -0.77 -23.21 1.00
C PRO A 43 -0.58 -21.99 0.11
N LEU A 44 -1.68 -21.30 -0.17
CA LEU A 44 -1.64 -20.01 -0.84
C LEU A 44 -0.99 -18.95 0.06
N PHE A 45 -0.43 -17.91 -0.56
CA PHE A 45 0.13 -16.73 0.09
C PHE A 45 -0.89 -15.57 0.06
N PRO A 46 -1.66 -15.36 1.14
CA PRO A 46 -2.50 -14.19 1.30
C PRO A 46 -1.74 -13.06 2.00
N TYR A 47 -1.85 -11.85 1.47
CA TYR A 47 -1.49 -10.65 2.20
C TYR A 47 -2.64 -9.65 2.16
N GLU A 48 -3.00 -9.11 3.31
CA GLU A 48 -4.01 -8.06 3.44
C GLU A 48 -3.45 -6.77 4.05
N TRP A 49 -4.02 -5.67 3.60
CA TRP A 49 -3.91 -4.38 4.25
C TRP A 49 -5.27 -3.70 4.30
N VAL A 50 -5.92 -3.77 5.46
CA VAL A 50 -7.29 -3.28 5.67
C VAL A 50 -8.27 -3.98 4.72
N ASP A 51 -8.55 -3.39 3.56
CA ASP A 51 -9.45 -3.88 2.50
C ASP A 51 -8.70 -4.30 1.22
N ASP A 52 -7.41 -3.98 1.09
CA ASP A 52 -6.57 -4.41 -0.01
C ASP A 52 -6.14 -5.88 0.20
N HIS A 53 -6.44 -6.74 -0.77
CA HIS A 53 -5.96 -8.13 -0.80
C HIS A 53 -4.93 -8.30 -1.92
N VAL A 54 -3.72 -8.68 -1.56
CA VAL A 54 -2.58 -8.89 -2.47
C VAL A 54 -2.25 -10.38 -2.46
N LEU A 55 -2.44 -11.04 -3.60
CA LEU A 55 -2.06 -12.43 -3.80
C LEU A 55 -0.77 -12.48 -4.62
N VAL A 56 0.16 -13.34 -4.22
CA VAL A 56 1.41 -13.59 -4.95
C VAL A 56 1.60 -15.08 -5.04
N GLU A 57 1.58 -15.62 -6.25
CA GLU A 57 1.65 -17.05 -6.49
C GLU A 57 2.56 -17.38 -7.66
N ALA A 58 3.16 -18.57 -7.62
CA ALA A 58 3.83 -19.12 -8.78
C ALA A 58 2.79 -19.50 -9.85
N ASP A 59 3.09 -19.23 -11.12
CA ASP A 59 2.27 -19.66 -12.25
C ASP A 59 2.48 -21.15 -12.55
N THR A 60 2.06 -21.98 -11.59
CA THR A 60 1.98 -23.43 -11.75
C THR A 60 0.56 -23.84 -12.14
N PRO A 61 0.38 -25.00 -12.79
CA PRO A 61 -0.93 -25.41 -13.32
C PRO A 61 -2.06 -25.33 -12.28
N GLY A 62 -3.00 -24.41 -12.53
CA GLY A 62 -4.21 -24.22 -11.71
C GLY A 62 -4.02 -23.39 -10.44
N ARG A 63 -2.82 -22.95 -10.09
CA ARG A 63 -2.58 -22.25 -8.82
C ARG A 63 -3.16 -20.84 -8.82
N LEU A 64 -2.95 -20.07 -9.89
CA LEU A 64 -3.49 -18.70 -10.01
C LEU A 64 -5.03 -18.68 -10.02
N SER A 65 -5.66 -19.65 -10.69
CA SER A 65 -7.12 -19.76 -10.73
C SER A 65 -7.71 -20.19 -9.39
N VAL A 66 -7.05 -21.13 -8.69
CA VAL A 66 -7.39 -21.53 -7.32
C VAL A 66 -7.26 -20.34 -6.38
N ALA A 67 -6.17 -19.57 -6.43
CA ALA A 67 -5.98 -18.40 -5.57
C ALA A 67 -7.08 -17.35 -5.79
N SER A 68 -7.42 -17.10 -7.05
CA SER A 68 -8.53 -16.22 -7.44
C SER A 68 -9.89 -16.71 -6.94
N ALA A 69 -10.14 -18.02 -6.97
CA ALA A 69 -11.37 -18.63 -6.48
C ALA A 69 -11.43 -18.62 -4.94
N ALA A 70 -10.32 -18.95 -4.27
CA ALA A 70 -10.18 -18.93 -2.82
C ALA A 70 -10.54 -17.56 -2.25
N LEU A 71 -9.99 -16.48 -2.83
CA LEU A 71 -10.28 -15.12 -2.40
C LEU A 71 -11.77 -14.78 -2.57
N ARG A 72 -12.37 -15.08 -3.72
CA ARG A 72 -13.80 -14.83 -3.96
C ARG A 72 -14.70 -15.60 -3.00
N LEU A 73 -14.37 -16.86 -2.71
CA LEU A 73 -15.10 -17.70 -1.77
C LEU A 73 -14.97 -17.18 -0.34
N ALA A 74 -13.76 -16.81 0.09
CA ALA A 74 -13.49 -16.23 1.40
C ALA A 74 -14.21 -14.89 1.59
N MET A 75 -14.18 -14.00 0.59
CA MET A 75 -14.92 -12.74 0.59
C MET A 75 -16.43 -12.97 0.70
N MET A 76 -17.00 -13.96 0.00
CA MET A 76 -18.43 -14.29 0.13
C MET A 76 -18.77 -14.86 1.50
N ALA A 77 -17.90 -15.69 2.06
CA ALA A 77 -18.09 -16.29 3.39
C ALA A 77 -18.07 -15.23 4.50
N VAL A 78 -17.16 -14.25 4.42
CA VAL A 78 -16.96 -13.25 5.48
C VAL A 78 -17.89 -12.04 5.32
N LEU A 79 -18.10 -11.56 4.10
CA LEU A 79 -18.83 -10.30 3.83
C LEU A 79 -20.22 -10.53 3.20
N GLY A 80 -20.53 -11.76 2.80
CA GLY A 80 -21.81 -12.14 2.19
C GLY A 80 -21.76 -12.25 0.66
N PRO A 81 -22.81 -12.81 0.03
CA PRO A 81 -22.78 -13.26 -1.37
C PRO A 81 -22.66 -12.15 -2.43
N ARG A 82 -22.78 -10.88 -2.03
CA ARG A 82 -22.67 -9.71 -2.93
C ARG A 82 -21.39 -8.90 -2.69
N SER A 83 -20.41 -9.45 -1.99
CA SER A 83 -19.17 -8.76 -1.63
C SER A 83 -18.17 -8.68 -2.79
N ASN A 84 -18.22 -9.62 -3.73
CA ASN A 84 -17.33 -9.63 -4.89
C ASN A 84 -17.71 -8.52 -5.87
N ASN A 85 -16.78 -7.59 -6.05
CA ASN A 85 -16.90 -6.51 -7.01
C ASN A 85 -15.86 -6.72 -8.11
N GLU A 86 -16.22 -7.48 -9.16
CA GLU A 86 -15.28 -7.95 -10.19
C GLU A 86 -14.46 -6.84 -10.86
N LYS A 87 -14.97 -5.61 -10.93
CA LYS A 87 -14.23 -4.45 -11.47
C LYS A 87 -13.01 -4.03 -10.63
N MET A 88 -12.92 -4.51 -9.38
CA MET A 88 -11.82 -4.20 -8.46
C MET A 88 -10.74 -5.30 -8.44
N PHE A 89 -10.99 -6.44 -9.09
CA PHE A 89 -9.99 -7.48 -9.22
C PHE A 89 -9.07 -7.16 -10.40
N SER A 90 -7.77 -7.10 -10.15
CA SER A 90 -6.77 -7.02 -11.21
C SER A 90 -6.54 -8.38 -11.84
N GLU A 91 -6.10 -8.38 -13.10
CA GLU A 91 -5.54 -9.58 -13.72
C GLU A 91 -4.19 -9.95 -13.09
N TRP A 92 -3.78 -11.21 -13.28
CA TRP A 92 -2.45 -11.66 -12.88
C TRP A 92 -1.38 -11.03 -13.75
N SER A 93 -0.29 -10.60 -13.14
CA SER A 93 0.82 -9.96 -13.82
C SER A 93 2.12 -10.19 -13.04
N THR A 94 3.24 -10.25 -13.74
CA THR A 94 4.58 -10.25 -13.13
C THR A 94 4.96 -8.89 -12.56
N THR A 95 4.25 -7.84 -12.95
CA THR A 95 4.41 -6.47 -12.43
C THR A 95 3.07 -5.90 -11.98
N ALA A 96 3.00 -5.42 -10.74
CA ALA A 96 1.76 -4.89 -10.16
C ALA A 96 2.02 -3.68 -9.24
N GLU A 97 1.10 -2.70 -9.27
CA GLU A 97 1.05 -1.64 -8.25
C GLU A 97 0.13 -2.07 -7.11
N ALA A 98 0.70 -2.25 -5.91
CA ALA A 98 -0.04 -2.63 -4.70
C ALA A 98 0.49 -1.81 -3.51
N LEU A 99 -0.40 -1.41 -2.59
CA LEU A 99 -0.06 -0.58 -1.41
C LEU A 99 0.68 0.72 -1.79
N GLY A 100 0.49 1.16 -3.04
CA GLY A 100 1.16 2.33 -3.58
C GLY A 100 2.65 2.16 -3.89
N LEU A 101 3.11 0.93 -4.09
CA LEU A 101 4.44 0.53 -4.55
C LEU A 101 4.31 -0.31 -5.82
N VAL A 102 5.31 -0.28 -6.70
CA VAL A 102 5.39 -1.16 -7.86
C VAL A 102 6.26 -2.34 -7.51
N PHE A 103 5.70 -3.54 -7.60
CA PHE A 103 6.41 -4.80 -7.47
C PHE A 103 6.67 -5.36 -8.86
N ASP A 104 7.92 -5.73 -9.12
CA ASP A 104 8.35 -6.40 -10.35
C ASP A 104 9.00 -7.73 -9.98
N MET A 105 8.32 -8.83 -10.32
CA MET A 105 8.74 -10.18 -9.95
C MET A 105 9.83 -10.74 -10.87
N GLU A 106 9.95 -10.21 -12.09
CA GLU A 106 11.00 -10.62 -13.04
C GLU A 106 12.34 -10.00 -12.63
N GLN A 107 12.35 -8.70 -12.35
CA GLN A 107 13.52 -7.96 -11.88
C GLN A 107 13.75 -8.14 -10.37
N LYS A 108 12.77 -8.70 -9.64
CA LYS A 108 12.78 -8.89 -8.18
C LYS A 108 13.00 -7.57 -7.43
N THR A 109 12.28 -6.52 -7.87
CA THR A 109 12.40 -5.18 -7.31
C THR A 109 11.09 -4.67 -6.74
N VAL A 110 11.21 -3.75 -5.77
CA VAL A 110 10.10 -2.95 -5.25
C VAL A 110 10.49 -1.49 -5.39
N SER A 111 9.67 -0.72 -6.10
CA SER A 111 9.98 0.67 -6.43
C SER A 111 8.80 1.61 -6.16
N MET A 112 9.10 2.91 -6.09
CA MET A 112 8.08 3.94 -5.95
C MET A 112 7.50 4.25 -7.35
N PRO A 113 6.16 4.30 -7.52
CA PRO A 113 5.55 4.74 -8.77
C PRO A 113 6.10 6.10 -9.23
N ALA A 114 6.40 6.22 -10.53
CA ALA A 114 6.98 7.43 -11.10
C ALA A 114 6.14 8.68 -10.81
N ALA A 115 4.81 8.57 -10.83
CA ALA A 115 3.90 9.67 -10.48
C ALA A 115 4.09 10.18 -9.03
N LYS A 116 4.38 9.28 -8.08
CA LYS A 116 4.66 9.67 -6.69
C LYS A 116 6.03 10.32 -6.52
N LEU A 117 7.03 9.83 -7.26
CA LEU A 117 8.36 10.47 -7.32
C LEU A 117 8.25 11.87 -7.91
N LEU A 118 7.56 12.02 -9.03
CA LEU A 118 7.32 13.31 -9.67
C LEU A 118 6.59 14.28 -8.72
N LYS A 119 5.51 13.82 -8.07
CA LYS A 119 4.78 14.63 -7.08
C LYS A 119 5.68 15.08 -5.93
N ALA A 120 6.54 14.21 -5.41
CA ALA A 120 7.48 14.57 -4.36
C ALA A 120 8.51 15.59 -4.85
N GLN A 121 9.08 15.38 -6.04
CA GLN A 121 10.04 16.28 -6.66
C GLN A 121 9.44 17.66 -6.93
N THR A 122 8.22 17.74 -7.49
CA THR A 122 7.50 18.99 -7.70
C THR A 122 7.33 19.75 -6.39
N ARG A 123 6.98 19.06 -5.29
CA ARG A 123 6.84 19.69 -3.97
C ARG A 123 8.18 20.19 -3.44
N VAL A 124 9.25 19.40 -3.54
CA VAL A 124 10.61 19.83 -3.13
C VAL A 124 11.04 21.08 -3.91
N ASN A 125 10.91 21.08 -5.23
CA ASN A 125 11.29 22.21 -6.07
C ASN A 125 10.46 23.46 -5.75
N ALA A 126 9.14 23.30 -5.56
CA ALA A 126 8.26 24.41 -5.21
C ALA A 126 8.65 25.05 -3.87
N LEU A 127 9.02 24.26 -2.85
CA LEU A 127 9.49 24.79 -1.58
C LEU A 127 10.89 25.43 -1.68
N GLY A 128 11.78 24.87 -2.50
CA GLY A 128 13.14 25.39 -2.69
C GLY A 128 13.20 26.79 -3.32
N HIS A 129 12.20 27.16 -4.12
CA HIS A 129 12.14 28.48 -4.78
C HIS A 129 11.41 29.57 -3.98
N ARG A 130 10.77 29.23 -2.85
CA ARG A 130 10.02 30.19 -2.05
C ARG A 130 10.90 30.81 -0.97
N LYS A 131 10.50 31.96 -0.41
CA LYS A 131 11.16 32.55 0.77
C LYS A 131 10.59 31.98 2.07
N ASP A 132 9.29 31.72 2.07
CA ASP A 132 8.50 31.28 3.19
C ASP A 132 7.61 30.08 2.81
N VAL A 133 7.31 29.21 3.76
CA VAL A 133 6.47 28.02 3.55
C VAL A 133 5.41 27.95 4.65
N SER A 134 4.17 27.59 4.28
CA SER A 134 3.11 27.32 5.25
C SER A 134 3.24 25.93 5.87
N ARG A 135 2.64 25.74 7.05
CA ARG A 135 2.55 24.43 7.70
C ARG A 135 1.91 23.37 6.80
N HIS A 136 0.82 23.71 6.12
CA HIS A 136 0.10 22.77 5.25
C HIS A 136 0.99 22.25 4.11
N GLU A 137 1.83 23.12 3.54
CA GLU A 137 2.75 22.74 2.46
C GLU A 137 3.88 21.86 2.96
N LEU A 138 4.39 22.11 4.18
CA LEU A 138 5.35 21.23 4.86
C LEU A 138 4.73 19.86 5.15
N GLU A 139 3.51 19.81 5.68
CA GLU A 139 2.78 18.56 5.96
C GLU A 139 2.53 17.78 4.67
N CYS A 140 2.17 18.46 3.57
CA CYS A 140 2.04 17.86 2.26
C CYS A 140 3.37 17.27 1.77
N LEU A 141 4.47 18.02 1.85
CA LEU A 141 5.79 17.54 1.46
C LEU A 141 6.20 16.32 2.30
N LEU A 142 6.02 16.38 3.62
CA LEU A 142 6.27 15.26 4.53
C LEU A 142 5.47 14.02 4.13
N GLY A 143 4.18 14.18 3.82
CA GLY A 143 3.34 13.07 3.34
C GLY A 143 3.92 12.41 2.08
N SER A 144 4.34 13.20 1.08
CA SER A 144 4.97 12.68 -0.13
C SER A 144 6.31 11.99 0.14
N LEU A 145 7.18 12.61 0.94
CA LEU A 145 8.51 12.07 1.25
C LEU A 145 8.45 10.81 2.12
N ARG A 146 7.43 10.67 2.98
CA ARG A 146 7.23 9.46 3.78
C ARG A 146 7.18 8.23 2.87
N HIS A 147 6.40 8.29 1.80
CA HIS A 147 6.34 7.19 0.83
C HIS A 147 7.70 6.96 0.15
N VAL A 148 8.34 8.02 -0.37
CA VAL A 148 9.65 7.91 -1.04
C VAL A 148 10.71 7.28 -0.13
N SER A 149 10.70 7.62 1.15
CA SER A 149 11.65 7.12 2.15
C SER A 149 11.53 5.62 2.47
N THR A 150 10.44 4.97 2.03
CA THR A 150 10.26 3.52 2.10
C THR A 150 11.21 2.80 1.15
N CYS A 151 11.33 3.27 -0.10
CA CYS A 151 12.24 2.71 -1.10
C CYS A 151 13.65 3.32 -1.03
N LEU A 152 13.75 4.63 -0.75
CA LEU A 152 15.01 5.36 -0.73
C LEU A 152 15.45 5.63 0.71
N ARG A 153 16.10 4.64 1.35
CA ARG A 153 16.52 4.76 2.76
C ARG A 153 17.46 5.94 3.04
N SER A 154 18.25 6.36 2.05
CA SER A 154 19.12 7.55 2.13
C SER A 154 18.35 8.88 2.27
N ALA A 155 17.05 8.91 1.93
CA ALA A 155 16.21 10.10 2.11
C ALA A 155 15.71 10.27 3.55
N ARG A 156 15.88 9.26 4.42
CA ARG A 156 15.36 9.29 5.81
C ARG A 156 15.95 10.42 6.66
N PRO A 157 17.28 10.70 6.66
CA PRO A 157 17.83 11.82 7.42
C PRO A 157 17.21 13.16 6.98
N PHE A 158 17.04 13.38 5.68
CA PHE A 158 16.39 14.58 5.16
C PHE A 158 14.93 14.67 5.61
N PHE A 159 14.16 13.58 5.49
CA PHE A 159 12.78 13.51 5.98
C PHE A 159 12.67 13.81 7.48
N GLN A 160 13.57 13.26 8.30
CA GLN A 160 13.59 13.50 9.75
C GLN A 160 13.88 14.97 10.08
N ARG A 161 14.81 15.62 9.38
CA ARG A 161 15.09 17.05 9.55
C ARG A 161 13.87 17.90 9.19
N LEU A 162 13.23 17.61 8.06
CA LEU A 162 12.00 18.31 7.64
C LEU A 162 10.88 18.11 8.67
N HIS A 163 10.75 16.92 9.23
CA HIS A 163 9.76 16.62 10.27
C HIS A 163 10.03 17.41 11.56
N LEU A 164 11.29 17.51 11.98
CA LEU A 164 11.69 18.33 13.13
C LEU A 164 11.43 19.82 12.89
N ALA A 165 11.74 20.32 11.68
CA ALA A 165 11.44 21.69 11.29
C ALA A 165 9.93 21.94 11.33
N CYS A 166 9.11 21.01 10.83
CA CYS A 166 7.65 21.10 10.89
C CYS A 166 7.10 21.09 12.33
N LYS A 167 7.74 20.38 13.25
CA LYS A 167 7.37 20.39 14.68
C LYS A 167 7.75 21.69 15.37
N ARG A 168 8.94 22.21 15.09
CA ARG A 168 9.36 23.55 15.54
C ARG A 168 8.50 24.64 14.90
N ALA A 169 7.94 24.31 13.74
CA ALA A 169 7.07 25.18 12.99
C ALA A 169 5.66 25.37 13.60
N HIS A 170 5.42 24.80 14.77
CA HIS A 170 4.12 24.81 15.41
C HIS A 170 3.68 26.21 15.89
N ASP A 171 4.60 27.16 16.08
CA ASP A 171 4.33 28.42 16.81
C ASP A 171 4.34 29.70 15.95
N ALA A 172 4.46 29.59 14.62
CA ALA A 172 4.49 30.70 13.67
C ALA A 172 3.75 30.33 12.38
N GLU A 173 3.15 31.31 11.69
CA GLU A 173 2.31 31.06 10.51
C GLU A 173 3.12 30.71 9.24
N ARG A 174 4.39 31.14 9.17
CA ARG A 174 5.28 31.00 8.00
C ARG A 174 6.74 30.80 8.41
N TYR A 175 7.44 29.91 7.71
CA TYR A 175 8.84 29.54 8.02
C TYR A 175 9.79 29.80 6.86
N PRO A 176 11.02 30.30 7.12
CA PRO A 176 12.03 30.49 6.08
C PRO A 176 12.41 29.17 5.43
N SER A 177 12.18 29.05 4.12
CA SER A 177 12.47 27.84 3.34
C SER A 177 13.97 27.46 3.35
N GLN A 178 14.86 28.45 3.37
CA GLN A 178 16.32 28.31 3.34
C GLN A 178 16.82 27.43 4.49
N THR A 179 16.23 27.59 5.68
CA THR A 179 16.57 26.77 6.87
C THR A 179 16.26 25.27 6.70
N LEU A 180 15.47 24.89 5.69
CA LEU A 180 15.13 23.49 5.41
C LEU A 180 16.14 22.79 4.50
N PHE A 181 16.92 23.55 3.73
CA PHE A 181 17.79 23.03 2.65
C PHE A 181 19.29 23.34 2.85
N ASP A 182 19.67 24.33 3.67
CA ASP A 182 21.05 24.84 3.80
C ASP A 182 21.97 24.00 4.70
N SER A 183 22.02 22.67 4.54
CA SER A 183 23.01 21.83 5.24
C SER A 183 23.57 20.73 4.34
N THR A 184 24.08 21.15 3.18
CA THR A 184 25.04 20.36 2.39
C THR A 184 26.46 20.68 2.82
#